data_AF-A0A2V8HCJ3-F1
#
_entry.id   AF-A0A2V8HCJ3-F1
#
_cell.length_a   1.000
_cell.length_b   1.000
_cell.length_c   1.000
_cell.angle_alpha   90.00
_cell.angle_beta   90.00
_cell.angle_gamma   90.00
#
_symmetry.space_group_name_H-M   'P 1'
#
loop_
_entity.id
_entity.type
_entity.pdbx_description
1 polymer ?
#
loop_
_entity_poly.entity_id
_entity_poly.type
_entity_poly.pdbx_seq_one_letter_code
_entity_poly.pdbx_strand_id
1 'polypeptide(L)'
;MTPDAPVDVRHATVMTDGCTPDRALRVSRLIFNHLQGLLARQCLHPGVPRVVPHLRVPSLEVDWDAMDDEAIAREGAAWIYRWLGTVG
;
A
#
# COMPACT_ATOMS: atom_id res chain seq x y z
N MET A 1 18.22 -10.92 -31.65
CA MET A 1 17.32 -10.92 -30.48
C MET A 1 18.18 -11.10 -29.25
N THR A 2 18.51 -10.01 -28.57
CA THR A 2 19.19 -10.04 -27.28
C THR A 2 18.13 -10.31 -26.21
N PRO A 3 18.33 -11.28 -25.30
CA PRO A 3 17.39 -11.50 -24.20
C PRO A 3 17.36 -10.24 -23.33
N ASP A 4 16.16 -9.79 -22.98
CA ASP A 4 15.94 -8.66 -22.09
C ASP A 4 16.74 -8.87 -20.80
N ALA A 5 17.54 -7.87 -20.45
CA ALA A 5 18.30 -7.88 -19.20
C ALA A 5 17.33 -8.11 -18.03
N PRO A 6 17.69 -8.94 -17.04
CA PRO A 6 16.83 -9.17 -15.88
C PRO A 6 16.55 -7.82 -15.23
N VAL A 7 15.26 -7.48 -15.13
CA VAL A 7 14.81 -6.29 -14.40
C VAL A 7 15.25 -6.48 -12.95
N ASP A 8 16.30 -5.78 -12.56
CA ASP A 8 16.79 -5.69 -11.18
C ASP A 8 15.73 -4.95 -10.37
N VAL A 9 14.72 -5.70 -9.90
CA VAL A 9 13.76 -5.19 -8.91
C VAL A 9 14.51 -5.11 -7.59
N ARG A 10 15.31 -4.04 -7.46
CA ARG A 10 15.79 -3.58 -6.17
C ARG A 10 14.55 -3.33 -5.34
N HIS A 11 14.24 -4.28 -4.47
CA HIS A 11 13.23 -4.09 -3.45
C HIS A 11 13.69 -2.86 -2.68
N ALA A 12 12.98 -1.75 -2.86
CA ALA A 12 13.17 -0.58 -2.03
C ALA A 12 12.69 -1.00 -0.65
N THR A 13 13.59 -1.57 0.14
CA THR A 13 13.35 -1.82 1.55
C THR A 13 13.30 -0.45 2.18
N VAL A 14 12.10 0.09 2.33
CA VAL A 14 11.85 1.31 3.07
C VAL A 14 12.12 0.98 4.54
N MET A 15 13.38 1.10 4.93
CA MET A 15 13.81 1.08 6.32
C MET A 15 13.26 2.37 6.94
N THR A 16 12.06 2.28 7.49
CA THR A 16 11.52 3.31 8.39
C THR A 16 12.14 3.02 9.75
N ASP A 17 12.86 4.00 10.31
CA ASP A 17 13.36 3.89 11.68
C ASP A 17 12.18 3.50 12.60
N GLY A 18 12.36 2.46 13.42
CA GLY A 18 11.30 1.90 14.30
C GLY A 18 10.43 0.78 13.69
N CYS A 19 10.57 0.46 12.39
CA CYS A 19 9.78 -0.61 11.75
C CYS A 19 10.61 -1.87 11.47
N THR A 20 10.28 -2.97 12.16
CA THR A 20 10.86 -4.29 11.86
C THR A 20 10.16 -4.94 10.65
N PRO A 21 10.84 -5.80 9.87
CA PRO A 21 10.22 -6.50 8.73
C PRO A 21 8.94 -7.27 9.11
N ASP A 22 8.94 -7.92 10.28
CA ASP A 22 7.77 -8.64 10.78
C ASP A 22 6.59 -7.71 11.08
N ARG A 23 6.87 -6.53 11.64
CA ARG A 23 5.86 -5.52 11.93
C ARG A 23 5.30 -4.93 10.63
N ALA A 24 6.17 -4.60 9.67
CA ALA A 24 5.76 -4.16 8.35
C ALA A 24 4.83 -5.18 7.66
N LEU A 25 5.16 -6.48 7.78
CA LEU A 25 4.35 -7.56 7.22
C LEU A 25 2.98 -7.67 7.91
N ARG A 26 2.92 -7.57 9.24
CA ARG A 26 1.66 -7.57 9.99
C ARG A 26 0.78 -6.38 9.59
N VAL A 27 1.33 -5.18 9.60
CA VAL A 27 0.61 -3.96 9.20
C VAL A 27 0.11 -4.07 7.76
N SER A 28 0.93 -4.55 6.83
CA SER A 28 0.52 -4.75 5.43
C SER A 28 -0.66 -5.73 5.29
N ARG A 29 -0.67 -6.82 6.06
CA ARG A 29 -1.80 -7.76 6.11
C ARG A 29 -3.07 -7.11 6.65
N LEU A 30 -2.96 -6.30 7.71
CA LEU A 30 -4.09 -5.57 8.28
C LEU A 30 -4.65 -4.53 7.30
N ILE A 31 -3.78 -3.77 6.61
CA ILE A 31 -4.17 -2.84 5.54
C ILE A 31 -4.97 -3.60 4.47
N PHE A 32 -4.46 -4.74 4.01
CA PHE A 32 -5.15 -5.56 3.02
C PHE A 32 -6.53 -6.01 3.52
N ASN A 33 -6.64 -6.48 4.76
CA ASN A 33 -7.91 -6.88 5.36
C ASN A 33 -8.92 -5.72 5.43
N HIS A 34 -8.48 -4.52 5.80
CA HIS A 34 -9.35 -3.34 5.77
C HIS A 34 -9.83 -3.00 4.36
N LEU A 35 -8.95 -3.05 3.36
CA LEU A 35 -9.31 -2.82 1.96
C LEU A 35 -10.30 -3.88 1.46
N GLN A 36 -10.11 -5.15 1.79
CA GLN A 36 -11.07 -6.23 1.49
C GLN A 36 -12.43 -5.98 2.14
N GLY A 37 -12.46 -5.50 3.39
CA GLY A 37 -13.70 -5.10 4.06
C GLY A 37 -14.42 -3.95 3.34
N LEU A 38 -13.68 -2.96 2.84
CA LEU A 38 -14.25 -1.85 2.04
C LEU A 38 -14.78 -2.32 0.68
N LEU A 39 -14.09 -3.25 0.02
CA LEU A 39 -14.55 -3.91 -1.21
C LEU A 39 -15.86 -4.67 -0.97
N ALA A 40 -15.91 -5.51 0.06
CA ALA A 40 -17.08 -6.32 0.39
C ALA A 40 -18.32 -5.46 0.72
N ARG A 41 -18.11 -4.28 1.31
CA ARG A 41 -19.16 -3.30 1.60
C ARG A 41 -19.55 -2.42 0.40
N GLN A 42 -18.97 -2.66 -0.77
CA GLN A 42 -19.14 -1.84 -1.98
C GLN A 42 -18.74 -0.37 -1.79
N CYS A 43 -17.94 -0.07 -0.76
CA CYS A 43 -17.37 1.26 -0.54
C CYS A 43 -16.19 1.50 -1.49
N LEU A 44 -15.45 0.44 -1.84
CA LEU A 44 -14.46 0.43 -2.91
C LEU A 44 -15.06 -0.33 -4.10
N HIS A 45 -15.23 0.34 -5.24
CA HIS A 45 -15.60 -0.34 -6.49
C HIS A 45 -14.32 -0.55 -7.31
N PRO A 46 -13.95 -1.80 -7.65
CA PRO A 46 -12.94 -2.00 -8.67
C PRO A 46 -13.56 -1.47 -9.98
N GLY A 47 -13.18 -0.27 -10.37
CA GLY A 47 -13.59 0.29 -11.66
C GLY A 47 -13.10 -0.60 -12.81
N VAL A 48 -13.32 -0.14 -14.04
CA VAL A 48 -12.70 -0.79 -15.21
C VAL A 48 -11.18 -0.83 -14.99
N PRO A 49 -10.52 -2.00 -15.04
CA PRO A 49 -9.08 -2.08 -14.94
C PRO A 49 -8.43 -1.17 -15.99
N ARG A 50 -7.55 -0.27 -15.54
CA ARG A 50 -6.79 0.63 -16.41
C ARG A 50 -5.31 0.38 -16.21
N VAL A 51 -4.57 0.33 -17.30
CA VAL A 51 -3.11 0.31 -17.26
C VAL A 51 -2.64 1.74 -17.00
N VAL A 52 -1.97 1.96 -15.86
CA VAL A 52 -1.35 3.24 -15.53
C VAL A 52 0.14 3.14 -15.85
N PRO A 53 0.63 3.73 -16.97
CA PRO A 53 2.02 3.54 -17.42
C PRO A 53 3.06 4.12 -16.46
N HIS A 54 2.67 5.13 -15.66
CA HIS A 54 3.53 5.75 -14.65
C HIS A 54 2.75 5.95 -13.35
N LEU A 55 2.60 4.89 -12.56
CA LEU A 55 1.97 4.98 -11.25
C LEU A 55 2.94 5.65 -10.25
N ARG A 56 2.64 6.89 -9.87
CA ARG A 56 3.31 7.55 -8.73
C ARG A 56 2.45 7.36 -7.50
N VAL A 57 2.92 6.53 -6.58
CA VAL A 57 2.31 6.32 -5.27
C VAL A 57 2.90 7.37 -4.32
N PRO A 58 2.10 8.29 -3.75
CA PRO A 58 2.61 9.23 -2.75
C PRO A 58 3.04 8.46 -1.49
N SER A 59 3.93 9.05 -0.69
CA SER A 59 4.24 8.50 0.63
C SER A 59 3.14 8.86 1.62
N LEU A 60 2.82 7.94 2.52
CA LEU A 60 2.11 8.23 3.76
C LEU A 60 3.14 8.26 4.88
N GLU A 61 3.20 9.37 5.62
CA GLU A 61 4.00 9.46 6.83
C GLU A 61 3.15 8.99 8.02
N VAL A 62 3.66 8.02 8.76
CA VAL A 62 3.07 7.52 10.01
C VAL A 62 4.12 7.49 11.09
N ASP A 63 3.73 7.80 12.32
CA ASP A 63 4.59 7.64 13.49
C ASP A 63 4.51 6.18 13.95
N TRP A 64 5.54 5.40 13.59
CA TRP A 64 5.62 3.99 13.90
C TRP A 64 5.76 3.72 15.40
N ASP A 65 6.29 4.65 16.19
CA ASP A 65 6.52 4.42 17.62
C ASP A 65 5.31 4.83 18.45
N ALA A 66 4.54 5.82 17.99
CA ALA A 66 3.34 6.29 18.68
C ALA A 66 2.06 5.51 18.35
N MET A 67 2.01 4.80 17.22
CA MET A 67 0.81 4.13 16.72
C MET A 67 0.91 2.60 16.82
N ASP A 68 -0.17 1.95 17.26
CA ASP A 68 -0.28 0.49 17.19
C ASP A 68 -0.49 -0.01 15.74
N ASP A 69 -0.23 -1.30 15.50
CA ASP A 69 -0.29 -1.91 14.17
C ASP A 69 -1.67 -1.72 13.48
N GLU A 70 -2.76 -1.74 14.26
CA GLU A 70 -4.13 -1.59 13.76
C GLU A 70 -4.48 -0.14 13.41
N ALA A 71 -3.98 0.82 14.18
CA ALA A 71 -4.12 2.25 13.90
C ALA A 71 -3.36 2.63 12.63
N ILE A 72 -2.12 2.15 12.48
CA ILE A 72 -1.33 2.33 11.25
C ILE A 72 -2.07 1.72 10.07
N ALA A 73 -2.62 0.51 10.25
CA ALA A 73 -3.32 -0.19 9.18
C ALA A 73 -4.60 0.52 8.73
N ARG A 74 -5.39 1.05 9.68
CA ARG A 74 -6.59 1.84 9.37
C ARG A 74 -6.25 3.13 8.63
N GLU A 75 -5.23 3.87 9.08
CA GLU A 75 -4.79 5.08 8.40
C GLU A 75 -4.25 4.77 7.00
N GLY A 76 -3.43 3.72 6.87
CA GLY A 76 -2.92 3.24 5.59
C GLY A 76 -4.03 2.87 4.61
N ALA A 77 -5.02 2.09 5.04
CA ALA A 77 -6.15 1.71 4.20
C ALA A 77 -7.02 2.91 3.78
N ALA A 78 -7.29 3.83 4.72
CA ALA A 78 -8.04 5.05 4.44
C ALA A 78 -7.30 5.96 3.46
N TRP A 79 -5.98 6.09 3.62
CA TRP A 79 -5.12 6.83 2.69
C TRP A 79 -5.12 6.20 1.30
N ILE A 80 -4.94 4.87 1.18
CA ILE A 80 -4.99 4.16 -0.12
C ILE A 80 -6.34 4.40 -0.79
N TYR A 81 -7.44 4.27 -0.04
CA TYR A 81 -8.78 4.50 -0.54
C TYR A 81 -8.96 5.91 -1.11
N ARG A 82 -8.56 6.94 -0.35
CA ARG A 82 -8.63 8.35 -0.78
C ARG A 82 -7.78 8.56 -2.03
N TRP A 83 -6.55 8.07 -2.04
CA TRP A 83 -5.63 8.22 -3.17
C TRP A 83 -6.17 7.56 -4.44
N LEU A 84 -6.69 6.33 -4.37
CA LEU A 84 -7.32 5.68 -5.51
C LEU A 84 -8.49 6.50 -6.08
N GLY A 85 -9.26 7.18 -5.22
CA GLY A 85 -10.29 8.12 -5.65
C GLY A 85 -9.78 9.38 -6.38
N THR A 86 -8.50 9.76 -6.20
CA THR A 86 -7.89 10.90 -6.90
C THR A 86 -7.31 10.54 -8.28
N VAL A 87 -7.13 9.25 -8.56
CA VAL A 87 -6.59 8.74 -9.84
C VAL A 87 -7.72 8.51 -10.86
N GLY A 88 -8.98 8.78 -10.49
CA GLY A 88 -10.22 8.51 -11.25
C GLY A 88 -10.58 9.53 -12.32
#